data_AF-A0AAV5A8A6-F1
#
_entry.id   AF-A0AAV5A8A6-F1
#
_cell.length_a   1.000
_cell.length_b   1.000
_cell.length_c   1.000
_cell.angle_alpha   90.00
_cell.angle_beta   90.00
_cell.angle_gamma   90.00
#
_symmetry.space_group_name_H-M   'P 1'
#
loop_
_entity.id
_entity.type
_entity.pdbx_description
1 polymer ?
#
loop_
_entity_poly.entity_id
_entity_poly.type
_entity_poly.pdbx_seq_one_letter_code
_entity_poly.pdbx_strand_id
1 'polypeptide(L)'
;MLITFVTSFLFLFLQLVVPTRGETPPLASYDSIFLDPNYIVNGNFPSTTWQAKDTIVQWAEDLVSLGPWSVMNKSVTPPSGDKHDYMSWAIYWWPDCSNVRNTTLLPPEQVWTECTYVQRDGDINPDVRTVVDDVGSFANLSDAVLYNTLAWSLNKDNDSASVYSQRTVNYINTWFLNNATKMNPNLNYAQMHRGPTGQMGTKTGVLDAHPITKIVSSILIMRMENNTDWTDDMHNQFVSWSNQYVQWLETAKIAIQESEATNNHGTYYYGQLAALKLLVGDMDGAKNATETYFNNQFQQQINATGEQKHQELGRIITDSIIWRRWLYTNAQILSYLDPSSNAWNKTTAYGATIQTALDFILTLNPSASNESDQPSEFYVDVAAVAAVYGDPTHKYTSFLSSGDPNYAAQAYFLWTQPLAGGTPPPSNSTSSRKNGGFAVVPAADSKVISIFSNLLADQLEGQTAAA
;
A
#
# COMPACT_ATOMS: atom_id res chain seq x y z
N MET A 1 -28.61 17.69 79.68
CA MET A 1 -28.18 16.31 79.33
C MET A 1 -28.72 16.03 77.94
N LEU A 2 -27.96 16.37 76.90
CA LEU A 2 -28.39 16.30 75.51
C LEU A 2 -27.59 15.20 74.82
N ILE A 3 -28.31 14.21 74.29
CA ILE A 3 -27.79 13.10 73.50
C ILE A 3 -27.75 13.57 72.04
N THR A 4 -26.57 13.57 71.43
CA THR A 4 -26.38 13.92 70.02
C THR A 4 -26.21 12.63 69.21
N PHE A 5 -27.14 12.38 68.29
CA PHE A 5 -27.07 11.29 67.31
C PHE A 5 -26.05 11.60 66.22
N VAL A 6 -25.18 10.63 65.91
CA VAL A 6 -24.32 10.62 64.73
C VAL A 6 -25.01 9.76 63.66
N THR A 7 -25.35 10.35 62.53
CA THR A 7 -25.81 9.60 61.34
C THR A 7 -24.67 9.50 60.33
N SER A 8 -24.17 8.27 60.13
CA SER A 8 -23.19 7.93 59.10
C SER A 8 -23.84 7.87 57.71
N PHE A 9 -23.32 8.64 56.76
CA PHE A 9 -23.59 8.44 55.33
C PHE A 9 -22.44 7.61 54.72
N LEU A 10 -22.79 6.43 54.19
CA LEU A 10 -21.88 5.57 53.43
C LEU A 10 -21.90 6.05 51.97
N PHE A 11 -20.81 6.67 51.50
CA PHE A 11 -20.65 6.98 50.06
C PHE A 11 -20.12 5.74 49.34
N LEU A 12 -20.97 5.13 48.51
CA LEU A 12 -20.58 4.07 47.59
C LEU A 12 -19.90 4.71 46.35
N PHE A 13 -18.58 4.66 46.27
CA PHE A 13 -17.85 5.04 45.06
C PHE A 13 -18.00 3.93 44.02
N LEU A 14 -18.91 4.12 43.06
CA LEU A 14 -18.97 3.31 41.84
C LEU A 14 -17.83 3.77 40.93
N GLN A 15 -16.70 3.07 40.94
CA GLN A 15 -15.64 3.28 39.94
C GLN A 15 -16.19 2.88 38.57
N LEU A 16 -16.45 3.87 37.72
CA LEU A 16 -16.62 3.67 36.29
C LEU A 16 -15.29 3.15 35.74
N VAL A 17 -15.18 1.83 35.59
CA VAL A 17 -14.15 1.22 34.76
C VAL A 17 -14.50 1.58 33.32
N VAL A 18 -13.85 2.60 32.79
CA VAL A 18 -13.81 2.82 31.34
C VAL A 18 -12.89 1.74 30.79
N PRO A 19 -13.36 0.79 29.96
CA PRO A 19 -12.45 -0.13 29.31
C PRO A 19 -11.53 0.68 28.42
N THR A 20 -10.23 0.63 28.69
CA THR A 20 -9.22 1.11 27.74
C THR A 20 -9.33 0.21 26.51
N ARG A 21 -9.81 0.75 25.37
CA ARG A 21 -9.57 0.12 24.08
C ARG A 21 -8.05 -0.15 24.00
N GLY A 22 -7.66 -1.37 23.67
CA GLY A 22 -6.27 -1.63 23.30
C GLY A 22 -5.87 -0.64 22.21
N GLU A 23 -4.64 -0.14 22.23
CA GLU A 23 -4.15 0.75 21.19
C GLU A 23 -4.28 0.05 19.84
N THR A 24 -5.03 0.65 18.91
CA THR A 24 -5.13 0.17 17.54
C THR A 24 -3.76 0.33 16.88
N PRO A 25 -3.30 -0.65 16.08
CA PRO A 25 -2.06 -0.52 15.33
C PRO A 25 -2.02 0.76 14.48
N PRO A 26 -0.83 1.37 14.28
CA PRO A 26 -0.68 2.51 13.39
C PRO A 26 -1.07 2.12 11.97
N LEU A 27 -1.63 3.09 11.21
CA LEU A 27 -1.99 2.90 9.81
C LEU A 27 -0.81 2.30 9.02
N ALA A 28 -1.05 1.16 8.36
CA ALA A 28 -0.10 0.54 7.45
C ALA A 28 -0.62 0.58 6.01
N SER A 29 0.27 0.94 5.07
CA SER A 29 0.06 0.74 3.65
C SER A 29 0.53 -0.66 3.26
N TYR A 30 -0.34 -1.41 2.59
CA TYR A 30 0.04 -2.65 1.90
C TYR A 30 0.14 -2.40 0.39
N ASP A 31 0.98 -1.45 -0.04
CA ASP A 31 1.47 -1.22 -1.41
C ASP A 31 0.61 -1.82 -2.56
N SER A 32 0.63 -3.13 -2.84
CA SER A 32 -0.33 -3.84 -3.73
C SER A 32 -0.94 -5.06 -3.05
N ILE A 33 -2.27 -5.18 -3.07
CA ILE A 33 -2.97 -6.38 -2.61
C ILE A 33 -4.26 -6.58 -3.39
N PHE A 34 -4.55 -7.84 -3.73
CA PHE A 34 -5.84 -8.25 -4.26
C PHE A 34 -6.56 -9.11 -3.21
N LEU A 35 -7.67 -8.58 -2.68
CA LEU A 35 -8.57 -9.34 -1.83
C LEU A 35 -9.58 -10.09 -2.70
N ASP A 36 -9.75 -11.39 -2.45
CA ASP A 36 -10.84 -12.17 -3.05
C ASP A 36 -12.19 -11.57 -2.58
N PRO A 37 -12.97 -10.95 -3.47
CA PRO A 37 -14.21 -10.30 -3.09
C PRO A 37 -15.22 -11.33 -2.56
N ASN A 38 -15.20 -12.61 -2.98
CA ASN A 38 -16.07 -13.64 -2.42
C ASN A 38 -15.80 -13.85 -0.93
N TYR A 39 -14.52 -13.87 -0.52
CA TYR A 39 -14.16 -14.05 0.88
C TYR A 39 -14.72 -12.93 1.76
N ILE A 40 -14.60 -11.69 1.31
CA ILE A 40 -15.10 -10.52 2.04
C ILE A 40 -16.62 -10.52 2.10
N VAL A 41 -17.30 -10.69 0.96
CA VAL A 41 -18.77 -10.63 0.85
C VAL A 41 -19.47 -11.75 1.61
N ASN A 42 -18.87 -12.94 1.65
CA ASN A 42 -19.42 -14.07 2.42
C ASN A 42 -19.46 -13.79 3.93
N GLY A 43 -18.63 -12.88 4.44
CA GLY A 43 -18.69 -12.42 5.83
C GLY A 43 -18.34 -13.46 6.90
N ASN A 44 -17.92 -14.67 6.51
CA ASN A 44 -17.64 -15.81 7.38
C ASN A 44 -16.26 -15.70 8.07
N PHE A 45 -16.01 -14.56 8.72
CA PHE A 45 -14.74 -14.31 9.40
C PHE A 45 -14.69 -15.04 10.75
N PRO A 46 -13.57 -15.70 11.09
CA PRO A 46 -13.36 -16.26 12.42
C PRO A 46 -13.55 -15.21 13.53
N SER A 47 -14.09 -15.61 14.69
CA SER A 47 -14.31 -14.70 15.83
C SER A 47 -13.00 -14.06 16.34
N THR A 48 -11.86 -14.68 16.07
CA THR A 48 -10.51 -14.17 16.38
C THR A 48 -10.13 -12.91 15.59
N THR A 49 -10.84 -12.57 14.52
CA THR A 49 -10.53 -11.39 13.67
C THR A 49 -11.11 -10.07 14.16
N TRP A 50 -11.78 -10.04 15.32
CA TRP A 50 -12.50 -8.86 15.78
C TRP A 50 -11.63 -7.61 15.93
N GLN A 51 -10.37 -7.74 16.39
CA GLN A 51 -9.44 -6.61 16.49
C GLN A 51 -9.03 -6.08 15.12
N ALA A 52 -8.78 -6.98 14.15
CA ALA A 52 -8.48 -6.58 12.78
C ALA A 52 -9.65 -5.79 12.16
N LYS A 53 -10.90 -6.16 12.45
CA LYS A 53 -12.09 -5.41 12.01
C LYS A 53 -12.13 -4.01 12.63
N ASP A 54 -11.86 -3.89 13.93
CA ASP A 54 -11.79 -2.59 14.62
C ASP A 54 -10.68 -1.70 14.04
N THR A 55 -9.50 -2.28 13.76
CA THR A 55 -8.37 -1.59 13.12
C THR A 55 -8.71 -1.09 11.72
N ILE A 56 -9.39 -1.90 10.90
CA ILE A 56 -9.84 -1.48 9.57
C ILE A 56 -10.76 -0.25 9.64
N VAL A 57 -11.71 -0.25 10.58
CA VAL A 57 -12.61 0.88 10.79
C VAL A 57 -11.84 2.12 11.25
N GLN A 58 -10.88 1.96 12.17
CA GLN A 58 -10.06 3.08 12.64
C GLN A 58 -9.22 3.67 11.50
N TRP A 59 -8.56 2.83 10.70
CA TRP A 59 -7.75 3.29 9.57
C TRP A 59 -8.58 3.99 8.51
N ALA A 60 -9.82 3.55 8.27
CA ALA A 60 -10.77 4.26 7.40
C ALA A 60 -11.12 5.67 7.91
N GLU A 61 -11.19 5.86 9.24
CA GLU A 61 -11.39 7.19 9.85
C GLU A 61 -10.13 8.04 9.80
N ASP A 62 -8.95 7.48 10.04
CA ASP A 62 -7.69 8.24 10.03
C ASP A 62 -7.42 8.85 8.64
N LEU A 63 -7.66 8.06 7.59
CA LEU A 63 -7.44 8.45 6.19
C LEU A 63 -8.36 9.57 5.69
N VAL A 64 -9.51 9.81 6.34
CA VAL A 64 -10.46 10.84 5.88
C VAL A 64 -9.84 12.24 5.90
N SER A 65 -8.93 12.49 6.85
CA SER A 65 -8.28 13.78 7.06
C SER A 65 -7.21 14.12 6.03
N LEU A 66 -6.77 13.13 5.24
CA LEU A 66 -5.65 13.25 4.32
C LEU A 66 -6.07 13.53 2.88
N GLY A 67 -7.37 13.38 2.56
CA GLY A 67 -7.92 13.53 1.21
C GLY A 67 -8.97 14.65 1.07
N PRO A 68 -9.63 14.75 -0.11
CA PRO A 68 -9.46 13.87 -1.27
C PRO A 68 -8.19 14.21 -2.07
N TRP A 69 -7.55 13.16 -2.58
CA TRP A 69 -6.36 13.28 -3.42
C TRP A 69 -6.72 13.47 -4.89
N SER A 70 -5.87 14.19 -5.61
CA SER A 70 -5.98 14.38 -7.07
C SER A 70 -4.60 14.67 -7.64
N VAL A 71 -4.37 14.25 -8.89
CA VAL A 71 -3.23 14.69 -9.70
C VAL A 71 -3.17 16.21 -9.87
N MET A 72 -4.23 16.95 -9.56
CA MET A 72 -4.23 18.42 -9.61
C MET A 72 -3.53 19.05 -8.41
N ASN A 73 -3.21 18.28 -7.36
CA ASN A 73 -2.62 18.79 -6.12
C ASN A 73 -1.12 19.07 -6.24
N LYS A 74 -0.42 18.43 -7.19
CA LYS A 74 1.01 18.71 -7.42
C LYS A 74 1.24 20.18 -7.78
N SER A 75 2.38 20.70 -7.34
CA SER A 75 2.75 22.10 -7.58
C SER A 75 3.29 22.35 -8.99
N VAL A 76 3.79 21.30 -9.64
CA VAL A 76 4.42 21.35 -10.97
C VAL A 76 3.51 20.74 -12.02
N THR A 77 3.43 21.37 -13.18
CA THR A 77 2.70 20.83 -14.35
C THR A 77 3.64 19.93 -15.16
N PRO A 78 3.19 18.74 -15.60
CA PRO A 78 3.98 17.87 -16.47
C PRO A 78 4.37 18.55 -17.80
N PRO A 79 5.44 18.11 -18.48
CA PRO A 79 5.86 18.72 -19.75
C PRO A 79 4.83 18.71 -20.89
N SER A 80 3.77 17.90 -20.80
CA SER A 80 2.62 17.99 -21.72
C SER A 80 1.91 19.34 -21.66
N GLY A 81 2.05 20.08 -20.56
CA GLY A 81 1.23 21.25 -20.25
C GLY A 81 -0.14 20.89 -19.66
N ASP A 82 -0.47 19.60 -19.52
CA ASP A 82 -1.73 19.13 -18.94
C ASP A 82 -1.51 18.63 -17.50
N LYS A 83 -2.12 19.32 -16.53
CA LYS A 83 -2.00 18.97 -15.11
C LYS A 83 -2.73 17.67 -14.74
N HIS A 84 -3.66 17.22 -15.59
CA HIS A 84 -4.35 15.93 -15.44
C HIS A 84 -3.42 14.73 -15.73
N ASP A 85 -2.27 14.94 -16.37
CA ASP A 85 -1.29 13.88 -16.52
C ASP A 85 -0.64 13.55 -15.16
N TYR A 86 -0.58 12.26 -14.84
CA TYR A 86 0.15 11.77 -13.68
C TYR A 86 1.63 12.07 -13.82
N MET A 87 2.25 12.61 -12.77
CA MET A 87 3.69 12.85 -12.77
C MET A 87 4.32 12.43 -11.46
N SER A 88 5.49 11.81 -11.59
CA SER A 88 6.38 11.55 -10.47
C SER A 88 7.82 11.66 -10.95
N TRP A 89 8.75 11.81 -10.01
CA TRP A 89 10.16 11.92 -10.30
C TRP A 89 10.91 10.69 -9.82
N ALA A 90 11.93 10.28 -10.59
CA ALA A 90 12.72 9.11 -10.23
C ALA A 90 13.46 9.32 -8.91
N ILE A 91 13.28 8.37 -7.98
CA ILE A 91 13.63 8.53 -6.57
C ILE A 91 15.13 8.64 -6.29
N TYR A 92 15.96 7.98 -7.10
CA TYR A 92 17.42 7.94 -6.93
C TYR A 92 18.18 8.93 -7.81
N TRP A 93 17.50 9.90 -8.42
CA TRP A 93 18.14 10.86 -9.33
C TRP A 93 18.35 12.21 -8.64
N TRP A 94 19.60 12.65 -8.56
CA TRP A 94 20.00 13.89 -7.89
C TRP A 94 20.59 14.92 -8.86
N PRO A 95 20.41 16.22 -8.59
CA PRO A 95 20.98 17.26 -9.44
C PRO A 95 22.52 17.28 -9.37
N ASP A 96 23.12 17.39 -10.54
CA ASP A 96 24.50 17.81 -10.77
C ASP A 96 24.47 19.13 -11.57
N CYS A 97 24.69 20.22 -10.83
CA CYS A 97 24.68 21.58 -11.36
C CYS A 97 26.07 22.07 -11.79
N SER A 98 27.09 21.21 -11.83
CA SER A 98 28.48 21.59 -12.15
C SER A 98 28.65 22.29 -13.50
N ASN A 99 27.75 22.02 -14.45
CA ASN A 99 27.76 22.62 -15.79
C ASN A 99 26.87 23.87 -15.93
N VAL A 100 26.11 24.23 -14.88
CA VAL A 100 25.28 25.43 -14.89
C VAL A 100 26.16 26.62 -14.53
N ARG A 101 26.36 27.55 -15.48
CA ARG A 101 27.18 28.76 -15.27
C ARG A 101 26.43 29.80 -14.45
N ASN A 102 26.30 29.58 -13.14
CA ASN A 102 25.75 30.56 -12.21
C ASN A 102 26.75 30.81 -11.06
N THR A 103 26.94 32.08 -10.69
CA THR A 103 27.79 32.52 -9.56
C THR A 103 26.99 32.72 -8.26
N THR A 104 25.71 32.35 -8.24
CA THR A 104 24.78 32.42 -7.11
C THR A 104 24.00 31.11 -6.96
N LEU A 105 23.37 30.90 -5.79
CA LEU A 105 22.51 29.74 -5.53
C LEU A 105 21.32 29.72 -6.50
N LEU A 106 21.11 28.59 -7.19
CA LEU A 106 19.99 28.41 -8.12
C LEU A 106 18.67 28.26 -7.35
N PRO A 107 17.58 28.93 -7.76
CA PRO A 107 16.23 28.61 -7.31
C PRO A 107 15.86 27.15 -7.63
N PRO A 108 14.97 26.49 -6.85
CA PRO A 108 14.61 25.09 -7.07
C PRO A 108 14.14 24.79 -8.50
N GLU A 109 13.31 25.66 -9.08
CA GLU A 109 12.83 25.48 -10.45
C GLU A 109 13.98 25.46 -11.49
N GLN A 110 15.02 26.29 -11.29
CA GLN A 110 16.22 26.25 -12.13
C GLN A 110 17.06 24.99 -11.85
N VAL A 111 17.09 24.48 -10.61
CA VAL A 111 17.74 23.19 -10.32
C VAL A 111 17.04 22.04 -11.03
N TRP A 112 15.70 22.01 -11.05
CA TRP A 112 14.92 20.95 -11.68
C TRP A 112 14.98 20.99 -13.20
N THR A 113 15.22 22.16 -13.79
CA THR A 113 15.20 22.35 -15.24
C THR A 113 16.57 22.55 -15.86
N GLU A 114 17.58 23.09 -15.18
CA GLU A 114 18.88 23.40 -15.80
C GLU A 114 19.99 22.41 -15.42
N CYS A 115 19.91 21.80 -14.23
CA CYS A 115 20.93 20.85 -13.79
C CYS A 115 20.70 19.48 -14.44
N THR A 116 21.79 18.81 -14.83
CA THR A 116 21.73 17.40 -15.22
C THR A 116 21.42 16.57 -13.99
N TYR A 117 20.61 15.52 -14.12
CA TYR A 117 20.40 14.60 -13.01
C TYR A 117 21.24 13.35 -13.19
N VAL A 118 21.80 12.86 -12.09
CA VAL A 118 22.63 11.64 -12.04
C VAL A 118 22.06 10.68 -11.01
N GLN A 119 22.15 9.39 -11.28
CA GLN A 119 21.69 8.36 -10.37
C GLN A 119 22.64 8.25 -9.16
N ARG A 120 22.08 8.26 -7.96
CA ARG A 120 22.72 7.92 -6.68
C ARG A 120 21.84 6.88 -6.01
N ASP A 121 22.16 5.62 -6.24
CA ASP A 121 21.31 4.51 -5.84
C ASP A 121 21.13 4.43 -4.31
N GLY A 122 19.89 4.34 -3.85
CA GLY A 122 19.51 4.33 -2.43
C GLY A 122 19.47 5.64 -1.70
N ASP A 123 20.06 6.68 -2.29
CA ASP A 123 19.90 8.02 -1.77
C ASP A 123 18.59 8.56 -2.35
N ILE A 124 17.53 8.58 -1.53
CA ILE A 124 16.23 9.10 -1.97
C ILE A 124 16.30 10.62 -2.04
N ASN A 125 16.07 11.16 -3.24
CA ASN A 125 15.89 12.60 -3.41
C ASN A 125 14.55 13.04 -2.79
N PRO A 126 14.54 13.90 -1.76
CA PRO A 126 13.31 14.26 -1.04
C PRO A 126 12.27 14.99 -1.90
N ASP A 127 12.69 15.63 -2.99
CA ASP A 127 11.81 16.35 -3.91
C ASP A 127 10.67 15.47 -4.48
N VAL A 128 10.90 14.15 -4.53
CA VAL A 128 9.91 13.16 -5.01
C VAL A 128 8.72 12.95 -4.08
N ARG A 129 8.72 13.60 -2.91
CA ARG A 129 7.62 13.59 -1.94
C ARG A 129 7.19 15.00 -1.52
N THR A 130 8.05 16.00 -1.65
CA THR A 130 7.76 17.38 -1.22
C THR A 130 7.25 18.28 -2.34
N VAL A 131 7.53 17.96 -3.61
CA VAL A 131 7.21 18.83 -4.76
C VAL A 131 6.16 18.19 -5.67
N VAL A 132 6.40 16.93 -6.03
CA VAL A 132 5.54 16.11 -6.88
C VAL A 132 5.30 14.80 -6.16
N ASP A 133 4.08 14.61 -5.65
CA ASP A 133 3.73 13.42 -4.85
C ASP A 133 2.42 12.78 -5.32
N ASP A 134 2.27 12.62 -6.65
CA ASP A 134 1.18 11.79 -7.18
C ASP A 134 1.34 10.33 -6.73
N VAL A 135 2.56 9.86 -6.39
CA VAL A 135 2.86 8.52 -5.86
C VAL A 135 2.25 8.33 -4.47
N GLY A 136 2.60 9.18 -3.51
CA GLY A 136 2.05 9.13 -2.16
C GLY A 136 0.54 9.39 -2.15
N SER A 137 0.09 10.33 -2.98
CA SER A 137 -1.34 10.60 -3.16
C SER A 137 -2.12 9.38 -3.70
N PHE A 138 -1.57 8.66 -4.68
CA PHE A 138 -2.21 7.45 -5.24
C PHE A 138 -2.18 6.28 -4.27
N ALA A 139 -1.10 6.11 -3.50
CA ALA A 139 -1.02 5.10 -2.45
C ALA A 139 -2.08 5.36 -1.35
N ASN A 140 -2.13 6.57 -0.81
CA ASN A 140 -3.08 6.98 0.22
C ASN A 140 -4.54 6.86 -0.27
N LEU A 141 -4.81 7.28 -1.52
CA LEU A 141 -6.10 7.08 -2.17
C LEU A 141 -6.49 5.60 -2.18
N SER A 142 -5.57 4.72 -2.59
CA SER A 142 -5.83 3.30 -2.75
C SER A 142 -6.08 2.61 -1.41
N ASP A 143 -5.36 3.00 -0.37
CA ASP A 143 -5.62 2.58 1.01
C ASP A 143 -6.97 3.09 1.51
N ALA A 144 -7.29 4.35 1.26
CA ALA A 144 -8.56 4.94 1.69
C ALA A 144 -9.75 4.24 1.03
N VAL A 145 -9.66 3.95 -0.27
CA VAL A 145 -10.65 3.16 -1.00
C VAL A 145 -10.80 1.76 -0.39
N LEU A 146 -9.69 1.08 -0.11
CA LEU A 146 -9.71 -0.27 0.48
C LEU A 146 -10.35 -0.28 1.86
N TYR A 147 -9.83 0.51 2.80
CA TYR A 147 -10.27 0.45 4.19
C TYR A 147 -11.68 1.00 4.37
N ASN A 148 -12.09 2.03 3.63
CA ASN A 148 -13.49 2.49 3.67
C ASN A 148 -14.43 1.44 3.08
N THR A 149 -14.05 0.75 1.99
CA THR A 149 -14.89 -0.33 1.44
C THR A 149 -15.02 -1.50 2.41
N LEU A 150 -13.93 -1.92 3.05
CA LEU A 150 -13.97 -2.96 4.07
C LEU A 150 -14.77 -2.51 5.30
N ALA A 151 -14.57 -1.29 5.80
CA ALA A 151 -15.32 -0.75 6.92
C ALA A 151 -16.83 -0.71 6.63
N TRP A 152 -17.22 -0.31 5.41
CA TRP A 152 -18.60 -0.40 4.93
C TRP A 152 -19.11 -1.84 4.93
N SER A 153 -18.44 -2.75 4.22
CA SER A 153 -18.87 -4.15 4.05
C SER A 153 -19.01 -4.88 5.39
N LEU A 154 -18.06 -4.67 6.31
CA LEU A 154 -18.06 -5.25 7.66
C LEU A 154 -19.19 -4.73 8.56
N ASN A 155 -19.75 -3.56 8.26
CA ASN A 155 -20.76 -2.89 9.08
C ASN A 155 -22.07 -2.61 8.33
N LYS A 156 -22.32 -3.25 7.17
CA LYS A 156 -23.43 -2.91 6.26
C LYS A 156 -24.84 -2.98 6.88
N ASP A 157 -25.02 -3.73 7.96
CA ASP A 157 -26.29 -3.79 8.71
C ASP A 157 -26.48 -2.61 9.68
N ASN A 158 -25.52 -1.68 9.75
CA ASN A 158 -25.55 -0.48 10.56
C ASN A 158 -25.75 0.75 9.68
N ASP A 159 -26.80 1.53 9.93
CA ASP A 159 -27.12 2.76 9.15
C ASP A 159 -25.93 3.73 9.01
N SER A 160 -25.04 3.76 10.01
CA SER A 160 -23.85 4.62 10.00
C SER A 160 -22.76 4.17 9.02
N ALA A 161 -22.82 2.95 8.47
CA ALA A 161 -21.80 2.43 7.56
C ALA A 161 -21.80 3.09 6.18
N SER A 162 -22.92 3.70 5.78
CA SER A 162 -23.06 4.43 4.51
C SER A 162 -22.03 5.55 4.33
N VAL A 163 -21.52 6.14 5.43
CA VAL A 163 -20.46 7.15 5.37
C VAL A 163 -19.19 6.60 4.70
N TYR A 164 -18.87 5.33 4.91
CA TYR A 164 -17.66 4.72 4.36
C TYR A 164 -17.82 4.44 2.86
N SER A 165 -18.95 3.92 2.40
CA SER A 165 -19.19 3.76 0.95
C SER A 165 -19.24 5.10 0.22
N GLN A 166 -19.84 6.13 0.82
CA GLN A 166 -19.86 7.50 0.28
C GLN A 166 -18.44 8.09 0.16
N ARG A 167 -17.57 7.85 1.15
CA ARG A 167 -16.15 8.23 1.07
C ARG A 167 -15.46 7.49 -0.07
N THR A 168 -15.62 6.17 -0.18
CA THR A 168 -15.06 5.37 -1.28
C THR A 168 -15.42 5.95 -2.65
N VAL A 169 -16.72 6.17 -2.91
CA VAL A 169 -17.14 6.69 -4.23
C VAL A 169 -16.67 8.12 -4.47
N ASN A 170 -16.57 8.95 -3.45
CA ASN A 170 -16.02 10.31 -3.57
C ASN A 170 -14.52 10.30 -3.95
N TYR A 171 -13.75 9.39 -3.37
CA TYR A 171 -12.33 9.22 -3.69
C TYR A 171 -12.13 8.77 -5.15
N ILE A 172 -12.89 7.76 -5.59
CA ILE A 172 -12.85 7.30 -6.98
C ILE A 172 -13.31 8.40 -7.95
N ASN A 173 -14.41 9.09 -7.64
CA ASN A 173 -14.90 10.19 -8.44
C ASN A 173 -13.85 11.30 -8.60
N THR A 174 -13.19 11.69 -7.50
CA THR A 174 -12.19 12.77 -7.53
C THR A 174 -10.98 12.38 -8.37
N TRP A 175 -10.43 11.18 -8.20
CA TRP A 175 -9.21 10.80 -8.89
C TRP A 175 -9.42 10.38 -10.35
N PHE A 176 -10.56 9.76 -10.69
CA PHE A 176 -10.71 9.11 -12.01
C PHE A 176 -11.80 9.72 -12.90
N LEU A 177 -12.87 10.31 -12.34
CA LEU A 177 -14.09 10.58 -13.10
C LEU A 177 -14.37 12.08 -13.28
N ASN A 178 -14.22 12.85 -12.21
CA ASN A 178 -14.54 14.27 -12.20
C ASN A 178 -13.61 15.05 -13.14
N ASN A 179 -14.19 15.67 -14.18
CA ASN A 179 -13.44 16.41 -15.19
C ASN A 179 -12.51 17.51 -14.65
N ALA A 180 -12.79 18.06 -13.46
CA ALA A 180 -11.94 19.08 -12.86
C ALA A 180 -10.69 18.51 -12.16
N THR A 181 -10.68 17.20 -11.84
CA THR A 181 -9.67 16.60 -10.95
C THR A 181 -9.09 15.27 -11.45
N LYS A 182 -9.69 14.66 -12.49
CA LYS A 182 -9.34 13.31 -12.92
C LYS A 182 -7.92 13.18 -13.43
N MET A 183 -7.33 12.01 -13.23
CA MET A 183 -6.09 11.58 -13.86
C MET A 183 -6.37 11.14 -15.30
N ASN A 184 -5.52 11.53 -16.26
CA ASN A 184 -5.53 10.93 -17.60
C ASN A 184 -5.06 9.46 -17.53
N PRO A 185 -5.65 8.52 -18.29
CA PRO A 185 -5.39 7.08 -18.16
C PRO A 185 -4.04 6.65 -18.78
N ASN A 186 -2.93 7.20 -18.30
CA ASN A 186 -1.57 6.89 -18.71
C ASN A 186 -0.54 7.29 -17.62
N LEU A 187 0.68 6.75 -17.70
CA LEU A 187 1.81 7.13 -16.85
C LEU A 187 2.98 7.69 -17.69
N ASN A 188 2.66 8.48 -18.72
CA ASN A 188 3.67 9.02 -19.64
C ASN A 188 4.75 9.88 -18.97
N TYR A 189 4.48 10.40 -17.78
CA TYR A 189 5.37 11.29 -17.01
C TYR A 189 5.69 10.73 -15.61
N ALA A 190 5.55 9.42 -15.41
CA ALA A 190 5.95 8.77 -14.16
C ALA A 190 7.46 8.50 -14.14
N GLN A 191 8.06 8.66 -12.96
CA GLN A 191 9.49 8.52 -12.66
C GLN A 191 10.39 9.22 -13.69
N MET A 192 10.06 10.47 -14.02
CA MET A 192 10.90 11.28 -14.89
C MET A 192 12.25 11.55 -14.23
N HIS A 193 13.35 11.48 -14.99
CA HIS A 193 14.56 12.20 -14.56
C HIS A 193 14.40 13.67 -14.93
N ARG A 194 14.65 14.53 -13.96
CA ARG A 194 14.65 15.98 -14.12
C ARG A 194 15.83 16.44 -14.98
N GLY A 195 15.83 17.72 -15.35
CA GLY A 195 16.93 18.38 -16.05
C GLY A 195 16.58 18.99 -17.41
N PRO A 196 17.59 19.49 -18.15
CA PRO A 196 17.44 20.43 -19.26
C PRO A 196 16.70 19.93 -20.48
N THR A 197 16.58 18.63 -20.64
CA THR A 197 15.92 18.05 -21.80
C THR A 197 14.43 17.80 -21.60
N GLY A 198 13.88 18.06 -20.40
CA GLY A 198 12.43 17.95 -20.12
C GLY A 198 11.80 16.71 -20.73
N GLN A 199 12.06 15.55 -20.15
CA GLN A 199 11.80 14.27 -20.81
C GLN A 199 10.48 13.61 -20.38
N MET A 200 10.00 12.69 -21.21
CA MET A 200 9.00 11.70 -20.81
C MET A 200 9.43 10.95 -19.55
N GLY A 201 8.47 10.34 -18.89
CA GLY A 201 8.69 9.36 -17.84
C GLY A 201 9.50 8.16 -18.33
N THR A 202 9.86 7.30 -17.38
CA THR A 202 10.65 6.10 -17.61
C THR A 202 9.76 4.86 -17.59
N LYS A 203 10.26 3.74 -18.11
CA LYS A 203 9.56 2.46 -18.01
C LYS A 203 9.24 2.10 -16.56
N THR A 204 10.17 2.39 -15.64
CA THR A 204 10.04 2.07 -14.21
C THR A 204 8.92 2.85 -13.53
N GLY A 205 8.46 3.96 -14.12
CA GLY A 205 7.32 4.72 -13.62
C GLY A 205 5.98 3.98 -13.72
N VAL A 206 5.89 2.93 -14.54
CA VAL A 206 4.70 2.06 -14.62
C VAL A 206 4.44 1.36 -13.28
N LEU A 207 5.48 1.19 -12.47
CA LEU A 207 5.42 0.69 -11.10
C LEU A 207 4.51 1.53 -10.18
N ASP A 208 4.41 2.84 -10.42
CA ASP A 208 3.74 3.76 -9.48
C ASP A 208 2.24 3.46 -9.31
N ALA A 209 1.61 2.84 -10.31
CA ALA A 209 0.20 2.48 -10.27
C ALA A 209 -0.08 1.09 -9.67
N HIS A 210 0.92 0.39 -9.12
CA HIS A 210 0.68 -0.92 -8.49
C HIS A 210 -0.41 -0.94 -7.40
N PRO A 211 -0.72 0.14 -6.64
CA PRO A 211 -1.81 0.12 -5.67
C PRO A 211 -3.21 -0.03 -6.27
N ILE A 212 -3.37 0.07 -7.60
CA ILE A 212 -4.65 -0.06 -8.29
C ILE A 212 -5.37 -1.39 -8.01
N THR A 213 -4.64 -2.44 -7.64
CA THR A 213 -5.21 -3.75 -7.25
C THR A 213 -6.15 -3.62 -6.05
N LYS A 214 -5.84 -2.75 -5.09
CA LYS A 214 -6.70 -2.43 -3.92
C LYS A 214 -8.03 -1.83 -4.36
N ILE A 215 -7.96 -0.90 -5.32
CA ILE A 215 -9.13 -0.22 -5.88
C ILE A 215 -10.01 -1.22 -6.63
N VAL A 216 -9.40 -2.12 -7.42
CA VAL A 216 -10.13 -3.18 -8.12
C VAL A 216 -10.86 -4.08 -7.13
N SER A 217 -10.18 -4.63 -6.11
CA SER A 217 -10.84 -5.46 -5.08
C SER A 217 -12.01 -4.75 -4.43
N SER A 218 -11.84 -3.48 -4.09
CA SER A 218 -12.88 -2.66 -3.48
C SER A 218 -14.12 -2.54 -4.35
N ILE A 219 -13.94 -2.25 -5.65
CA ILE A 219 -15.07 -2.10 -6.57
C ILE A 219 -15.77 -3.44 -6.82
N LEU A 220 -15.04 -4.55 -6.87
CA LEU A 220 -15.66 -5.88 -6.95
C LEU A 220 -16.52 -6.18 -5.74
N ILE A 221 -16.05 -5.88 -4.52
CA ILE A 221 -16.82 -6.03 -3.27
C ILE A 221 -18.10 -5.19 -3.35
N MET A 222 -17.97 -3.90 -3.66
CA MET A 222 -19.13 -2.99 -3.76
C MET A 222 -20.18 -3.48 -4.78
N ARG A 223 -19.73 -3.99 -5.94
CA ARG A 223 -20.61 -4.55 -6.97
C ARG A 223 -21.30 -5.83 -6.50
N MET A 224 -20.55 -6.76 -5.92
CA MET A 224 -21.10 -8.05 -5.45
C MET A 224 -22.12 -7.88 -4.31
N GLU A 225 -21.97 -6.83 -3.51
CA GLU A 225 -22.90 -6.49 -2.43
C GLU A 225 -24.02 -5.53 -2.86
N ASN A 226 -24.11 -5.17 -4.15
CA ASN A 226 -25.09 -4.22 -4.69
C ASN A 226 -25.11 -2.88 -3.94
N ASN A 227 -23.93 -2.31 -3.64
CA ASN A 227 -23.83 -1.00 -2.99
C ASN A 227 -24.54 0.09 -3.82
N THR A 228 -25.41 0.88 -3.19
CA THR A 228 -26.22 1.90 -3.90
C THR A 228 -25.47 3.19 -4.22
N ASP A 229 -24.36 3.48 -3.53
CA ASP A 229 -23.53 4.65 -3.84
C ASP A 229 -22.67 4.39 -5.09
N TRP A 230 -22.28 3.13 -5.35
CA TRP A 230 -21.61 2.72 -6.58
C TRP A 230 -22.59 2.52 -7.73
N THR A 231 -22.99 3.61 -8.36
CA THR A 231 -23.99 3.61 -9.45
C THR A 231 -23.47 2.99 -10.75
N ASP A 232 -24.40 2.53 -11.61
CA ASP A 232 -24.08 2.02 -12.95
C ASP A 232 -23.34 3.06 -13.82
N ASP A 233 -23.70 4.34 -13.70
CA ASP A 233 -23.03 5.42 -14.43
C ASP A 233 -21.57 5.56 -14.00
N MET A 234 -21.31 5.60 -12.69
CA MET A 234 -19.94 5.61 -12.16
C MET A 234 -19.16 4.37 -12.58
N HIS A 235 -19.79 3.20 -12.55
CA HIS A 235 -19.17 1.96 -13.00
C HIS A 235 -18.75 2.04 -14.48
N ASN A 236 -19.65 2.50 -15.36
CA ASN A 236 -19.37 2.63 -16.78
C ASN A 236 -18.27 3.65 -17.07
N GLN A 237 -18.26 4.80 -16.37
CA GLN A 237 -17.21 5.79 -16.51
C GLN A 237 -15.84 5.25 -16.04
N PHE A 238 -15.80 4.53 -14.91
CA PHE A 238 -14.56 3.97 -14.40
C PHE A 238 -14.04 2.80 -15.25
N VAL A 239 -14.93 1.96 -15.79
CA VAL A 239 -14.58 0.92 -16.78
C VAL A 239 -14.05 1.56 -18.07
N SER A 240 -14.62 2.69 -18.51
CA SER A 240 -14.12 3.43 -19.67
C SER A 240 -12.70 3.97 -19.45
N TRP A 241 -12.45 4.56 -18.27
CA TRP A 241 -11.10 5.00 -17.89
C TRP A 241 -10.12 3.81 -17.84
N SER A 242 -10.55 2.71 -17.23
CA SER A 242 -9.72 1.51 -17.06
C SER A 242 -9.39 0.85 -18.39
N ASN A 243 -10.33 0.80 -19.35
CA ASN A 243 -10.07 0.30 -20.70
C ASN A 243 -9.02 1.15 -21.45
N GLN A 244 -9.07 2.48 -21.29
CA GLN A 244 -8.05 3.36 -21.87
C GLN A 244 -6.68 3.12 -21.24
N TYR A 245 -6.63 2.90 -19.92
CA TYR A 245 -5.37 2.62 -19.23
C TYR A 245 -4.81 1.23 -19.57
N VAL A 246 -5.66 0.20 -19.69
CA VAL A 246 -5.26 -1.13 -20.19
C VAL A 246 -4.72 -1.03 -21.61
N GLN A 247 -5.38 -0.29 -22.50
CA GLN A 247 -4.87 -0.04 -23.85
C GLN A 247 -3.51 0.64 -23.81
N TRP A 248 -3.32 1.63 -22.92
CA TRP A 248 -2.02 2.27 -22.74
C TRP A 248 -0.96 1.29 -22.24
N LEU A 249 -1.26 0.46 -21.23
CA LEU A 249 -0.34 -0.56 -20.72
C LEU A 249 0.13 -1.51 -21.83
N GLU A 250 -0.78 -1.96 -22.69
CA GLU A 250 -0.50 -2.95 -23.73
C GLU A 250 0.15 -2.36 -25.00
N THR A 251 0.17 -1.04 -25.17
CA THR A 251 0.63 -0.40 -26.43
C THR A 251 1.69 0.68 -26.26
N ALA A 252 1.77 1.32 -25.10
CA ALA A 252 2.76 2.37 -24.87
C ALA A 252 4.16 1.76 -24.77
N LYS A 253 5.13 2.35 -25.50
CA LYS A 253 6.51 1.86 -25.53
C LYS A 253 7.11 1.68 -24.14
N ILE A 254 6.89 2.63 -23.23
CA ILE A 254 7.43 2.55 -21.86
C ILE A 254 6.76 1.46 -21.02
N ALA A 255 5.48 1.18 -21.25
CA ALA A 255 4.75 0.11 -20.58
C ALA A 255 5.14 -1.28 -21.10
N ILE A 256 5.32 -1.44 -22.41
CA ILE A 256 5.84 -2.68 -23.01
C ILE A 256 7.24 -2.97 -22.47
N GLN A 257 8.12 -1.97 -22.39
CA GLN A 257 9.46 -2.13 -21.82
C GLN A 257 9.44 -2.54 -20.34
N GLU A 258 8.42 -2.12 -19.59
CA GLU A 258 8.23 -2.56 -18.20
C GLU A 258 7.73 -4.01 -18.12
N SER A 259 6.83 -4.40 -19.02
CA SER A 259 6.35 -5.79 -19.09
C SER A 259 7.48 -6.81 -19.31
N GLU A 260 8.55 -6.38 -19.99
CA GLU A 260 9.75 -7.18 -20.27
C GLU A 260 10.73 -7.23 -19.08
N ALA A 261 10.49 -6.48 -18.01
CA ALA A 261 11.37 -6.45 -16.85
C ALA A 261 11.40 -7.84 -16.17
N THR A 262 12.62 -8.35 -15.96
CA THR A 262 12.84 -9.65 -15.30
C THR A 262 12.79 -9.55 -13.78
N ASN A 263 12.62 -8.33 -13.26
CA ASN A 263 12.60 -8.02 -11.85
C ASN A 263 11.19 -7.80 -11.29
N ASN A 264 11.09 -7.27 -10.07
CA ASN A 264 9.80 -6.97 -9.43
C ASN A 264 8.88 -6.13 -10.33
N HIS A 265 9.42 -5.21 -11.14
CA HIS A 265 8.64 -4.37 -12.05
C HIS A 265 7.76 -5.19 -12.99
N GLY A 266 8.28 -6.29 -13.54
CA GLY A 266 7.50 -7.21 -14.37
C GLY A 266 6.37 -7.88 -13.59
N THR A 267 6.64 -8.27 -12.33
CA THR A 267 5.61 -8.84 -11.44
C THR A 267 4.46 -7.86 -11.18
N TYR A 268 4.78 -6.58 -10.95
CA TYR A 268 3.76 -5.53 -10.77
C TYR A 268 2.98 -5.23 -12.03
N TYR A 269 3.66 -5.17 -13.18
CA TYR A 269 3.01 -4.96 -14.47
C TYR A 269 1.88 -5.97 -14.70
N TYR A 270 2.15 -7.27 -14.52
CA TYR A 270 1.12 -8.29 -14.74
C TYR A 270 0.04 -8.30 -13.65
N GLY A 271 0.40 -7.99 -12.40
CA GLY A 271 -0.58 -7.87 -11.31
C GLY A 271 -1.58 -6.74 -11.57
N GLN A 272 -1.11 -5.55 -11.96
CA GLN A 272 -2.00 -4.43 -12.28
C GLN A 272 -2.82 -4.70 -13.55
N LEU A 273 -2.20 -5.26 -14.60
CA LEU A 273 -2.88 -5.57 -15.85
C LEU A 273 -4.01 -6.59 -15.64
N ALA A 274 -3.74 -7.67 -14.90
CA ALA A 274 -4.73 -8.70 -14.62
C ALA A 274 -5.91 -8.15 -13.79
N ALA A 275 -5.63 -7.37 -12.75
CA ALA A 275 -6.67 -6.74 -11.94
C ALA A 275 -7.56 -5.80 -12.76
N LEU A 276 -6.96 -4.96 -13.61
CA LEU A 276 -7.70 -4.05 -14.49
C LEU A 276 -8.52 -4.78 -15.54
N LYS A 277 -7.97 -5.83 -16.16
CA LYS A 277 -8.71 -6.67 -17.12
C LYS A 277 -9.93 -7.34 -16.47
N LEU A 278 -9.77 -7.83 -15.25
CA LEU A 278 -10.86 -8.37 -14.45
C LEU A 278 -11.94 -7.30 -14.17
N LEU A 279 -11.54 -6.08 -13.81
CA LEU A 279 -12.46 -4.97 -13.57
C LEU A 279 -13.31 -4.63 -14.81
N VAL A 280 -12.71 -4.60 -16.00
CA VAL A 280 -13.40 -4.27 -17.27
C VAL A 280 -14.16 -5.46 -17.86
N GLY A 281 -14.14 -6.62 -17.20
CA GLY A 281 -14.85 -7.83 -17.62
C GLY A 281 -14.11 -8.73 -18.62
N ASP A 282 -12.84 -8.46 -18.90
CA ASP A 282 -11.95 -9.30 -19.72
C ASP A 282 -11.33 -10.41 -18.86
N MET A 283 -12.15 -11.39 -18.47
CA MET A 283 -11.74 -12.49 -17.59
C MET A 283 -10.65 -13.38 -18.21
N ASP A 284 -10.77 -13.68 -19.51
CA ASP A 284 -9.81 -14.49 -20.24
C ASP A 284 -8.47 -13.76 -20.39
N GLY A 285 -8.49 -12.46 -20.71
CA GLY A 285 -7.29 -11.64 -20.78
C GLY A 285 -6.63 -11.47 -19.41
N ALA A 286 -7.41 -11.32 -18.33
CA ALA A 286 -6.88 -11.28 -16.97
C ALA A 286 -6.14 -12.58 -16.61
N LYS A 287 -6.76 -13.73 -16.96
CA LYS A 287 -6.15 -15.04 -16.75
C LYS A 287 -4.86 -15.17 -17.57
N ASN A 288 -4.91 -14.84 -18.86
CA ASN A 288 -3.75 -14.89 -19.74
C ASN A 288 -2.60 -14.00 -19.26
N ALA A 289 -2.88 -12.81 -18.71
CA ALA A 289 -1.86 -11.93 -18.13
C ALA A 289 -1.14 -12.62 -16.95
N THR A 290 -1.89 -13.18 -16.00
CA THR A 290 -1.27 -13.91 -14.87
C THR A 290 -0.52 -15.18 -15.30
N GLU A 291 -1.05 -15.94 -16.26
CA GLU A 291 -0.38 -17.12 -16.80
C GLU A 291 0.91 -16.76 -17.54
N THR A 292 0.89 -15.65 -18.30
CA THR A 292 2.07 -15.11 -18.98
C THR A 292 3.17 -14.79 -17.97
N TYR A 293 2.83 -14.12 -16.86
CA TYR A 293 3.78 -13.86 -15.78
C TYR A 293 4.40 -15.14 -15.21
N PHE A 294 3.55 -16.12 -14.84
CA PHE A 294 4.01 -17.37 -14.25
C PHE A 294 4.85 -18.23 -15.21
N ASN A 295 4.58 -18.16 -16.51
CA ASN A 295 5.29 -18.92 -17.54
C ASN A 295 6.59 -18.23 -18.01
N ASN A 296 6.76 -16.93 -17.74
CA ASN A 296 7.92 -16.16 -18.19
C ASN A 296 8.70 -15.57 -17.00
N GLN A 297 8.34 -14.37 -16.53
CA GLN A 297 9.11 -13.61 -15.53
C GLN A 297 9.34 -14.43 -14.26
N PHE A 298 8.30 -15.05 -13.71
CA PHE A 298 8.38 -15.87 -12.50
C PHE A 298 9.44 -16.98 -12.59
N GLN A 299 9.65 -17.56 -13.78
CA GLN A 299 10.56 -18.70 -13.98
C GLN A 299 12.02 -18.40 -13.60
N GLN A 300 12.44 -17.13 -13.62
CA GLN A 300 13.81 -16.72 -13.31
C GLN A 300 13.94 -15.88 -12.03
N GLN A 301 12.83 -15.58 -11.35
CA GLN A 301 12.82 -14.65 -10.22
C GLN A 301 13.32 -15.30 -8.92
N ILE A 302 13.10 -16.59 -8.71
CA ILE A 302 13.43 -17.30 -7.46
C ILE A 302 14.34 -18.49 -7.80
N ASN A 303 15.55 -18.50 -7.25
CA ASN A 303 16.49 -19.60 -7.39
C ASN A 303 16.13 -20.77 -6.44
N ALA A 304 16.88 -21.87 -6.51
CA ALA A 304 16.60 -23.08 -5.73
C ALA A 304 16.66 -22.89 -4.19
N THR A 305 17.35 -21.85 -3.69
CA THR A 305 17.43 -21.57 -2.25
C THR A 305 16.29 -20.68 -1.75
N GLY A 306 15.45 -20.16 -2.66
CA GLY A 306 14.42 -19.16 -2.37
C GLY A 306 14.93 -17.72 -2.51
N GLU A 307 16.22 -17.54 -2.75
CA GLU A 307 16.80 -16.23 -3.00
C GLU A 307 16.42 -15.73 -4.40
N GLN A 308 16.30 -14.41 -4.52
CA GLN A 308 15.94 -13.79 -5.78
C GLN A 308 17.18 -13.24 -6.48
N LYS A 309 17.43 -13.74 -7.69
CA LYS A 309 18.73 -13.71 -8.37
C LYS A 309 19.16 -12.32 -8.87
N HIS A 310 18.23 -11.39 -9.03
CA HIS A 310 18.47 -10.06 -9.60
C HIS A 310 18.64 -9.02 -8.49
N GLN A 311 19.48 -9.33 -7.50
CA GLN A 311 20.04 -8.35 -6.59
C GLN A 311 20.98 -7.48 -7.42
N GLU A 312 20.45 -6.42 -8.04
CA GLU A 312 21.27 -5.58 -8.92
C GLU A 312 22.40 -4.89 -8.13
N LEU A 313 22.26 -4.73 -6.81
CA LEU A 313 23.01 -3.69 -6.07
C LEU A 313 23.44 -4.09 -4.63
N GLY A 314 23.41 -5.38 -4.28
CA GLY A 314 23.90 -5.86 -2.97
C GLY A 314 22.98 -5.57 -1.77
N ARG A 315 21.74 -5.12 -1.99
CA ARG A 315 20.71 -4.92 -0.94
C ARG A 315 19.89 -6.19 -0.76
N ILE A 316 20.30 -7.01 0.20
CA ILE A 316 19.74 -8.36 0.35
C ILE A 316 18.36 -8.32 1.02
N ILE A 317 17.97 -7.28 1.77
CA ILE A 317 16.69 -7.27 2.50
C ILE A 317 15.65 -6.34 1.85
N THR A 318 16.00 -5.12 1.45
CA THR A 318 15.11 -4.14 0.82
C THR A 318 14.66 -4.57 -0.57
N ASP A 319 15.57 -5.08 -1.42
CA ASP A 319 15.19 -5.54 -2.77
C ASP A 319 14.24 -6.73 -2.62
N SER A 320 14.74 -7.79 -2.03
CA SER A 320 13.97 -8.78 -1.30
C SER A 320 12.52 -8.37 -0.86
N ILE A 321 12.30 -7.36 -0.01
CA ILE A 321 10.96 -6.87 0.40
C ILE A 321 10.13 -6.41 -0.80
N ILE A 322 10.71 -5.52 -1.62
CA ILE A 322 10.11 -4.92 -2.82
C ILE A 322 9.86 -5.96 -3.92
N TRP A 323 10.24 -7.22 -3.75
CA TRP A 323 9.97 -8.24 -4.75
C TRP A 323 8.87 -9.24 -4.38
N ARG A 324 8.46 -9.32 -3.10
CA ARG A 324 7.78 -10.53 -2.57
C ARG A 324 6.31 -10.38 -2.21
N ARG A 325 5.87 -9.17 -1.85
CA ARG A 325 4.44 -8.81 -1.72
C ARG A 325 3.63 -9.08 -3.01
N TRP A 326 4.32 -9.25 -4.14
CA TRP A 326 3.75 -9.24 -5.49
C TRP A 326 3.55 -10.61 -6.10
N LEU A 327 4.37 -11.58 -5.67
CA LEU A 327 4.26 -12.96 -6.12
C LEU A 327 2.87 -13.52 -5.75
N TYR A 328 2.47 -13.27 -4.50
CA TYR A 328 1.20 -13.78 -4.02
C TYR A 328 0.00 -13.01 -4.57
N THR A 329 0.11 -11.70 -4.84
CA THR A 329 -1.00 -10.93 -5.45
C THR A 329 -1.37 -11.52 -6.82
N ASN A 330 -0.37 -11.85 -7.66
CA ASN A 330 -0.62 -12.55 -8.92
C ASN A 330 -1.22 -13.95 -8.71
N ALA A 331 -0.76 -14.69 -7.69
CA ALA A 331 -1.33 -15.99 -7.34
C ALA A 331 -2.78 -15.89 -6.86
N GLN A 332 -3.13 -14.85 -6.08
CA GLN A 332 -4.48 -14.58 -5.61
C GLN A 332 -5.41 -14.25 -6.78
N ILE A 333 -5.00 -13.37 -7.69
CA ILE A 333 -5.78 -13.02 -8.89
C ILE A 333 -6.02 -14.27 -9.74
N LEU A 334 -4.99 -15.08 -10.01
CA LEU A 334 -5.15 -16.32 -10.78
C LEU A 334 -6.02 -17.36 -10.06
N SER A 335 -5.90 -17.48 -8.73
CA SER A 335 -6.76 -18.37 -7.94
C SER A 335 -8.23 -17.93 -7.94
N TYR A 336 -8.49 -16.62 -7.98
CA TYR A 336 -9.84 -16.07 -8.11
C TYR A 336 -10.43 -16.34 -9.51
N LEU A 337 -9.63 -16.12 -10.56
CA LEU A 337 -10.04 -16.34 -11.95
C LEU A 337 -10.23 -17.83 -12.28
N ASP A 338 -9.41 -18.68 -11.68
CA ASP A 338 -9.44 -20.12 -11.83
C ASP A 338 -9.18 -20.79 -10.48
N PRO A 339 -10.25 -21.14 -9.73
CA PRO A 339 -10.15 -21.85 -8.45
C PRO A 339 -9.49 -23.23 -8.55
N SER A 340 -9.34 -23.78 -9.76
CA SER A 340 -8.61 -25.03 -9.99
C SER A 340 -7.13 -24.82 -10.30
N SER A 341 -6.68 -23.57 -10.43
CA SER A 341 -5.30 -23.24 -10.74
C SER A 341 -4.36 -23.66 -9.62
N ASN A 342 -3.16 -24.09 -10.01
CA ASN A 342 -2.09 -24.42 -9.09
C ASN A 342 -1.14 -23.23 -8.83
N ALA A 343 -1.63 -21.99 -8.98
CA ALA A 343 -0.82 -20.76 -9.02
C ALA A 343 0.23 -20.68 -7.91
N TRP A 344 -0.19 -20.95 -6.67
CA TRP A 344 0.68 -20.97 -5.50
C TRP A 344 1.79 -22.03 -5.59
N ASN A 345 1.45 -23.23 -6.08
CA ASN A 345 2.37 -24.36 -6.19
C ASN A 345 3.16 -24.39 -7.50
N LYS A 346 3.05 -23.36 -8.36
CA LYS A 346 3.89 -23.26 -9.55
C LYS A 346 5.34 -23.08 -9.13
N THR A 347 6.23 -23.77 -9.85
CA THR A 347 7.67 -23.71 -9.62
C THR A 347 8.35 -22.80 -10.64
N THR A 348 9.42 -22.15 -10.21
CA THR A 348 10.38 -21.52 -11.12
C THR A 348 11.18 -22.58 -11.89
N ALA A 349 12.03 -22.14 -12.84
CA ALA A 349 12.94 -23.03 -13.55
C ALA A 349 13.96 -23.71 -12.62
N TYR A 350 14.08 -23.24 -11.38
CA TYR A 350 14.97 -23.77 -10.34
C TYR A 350 14.23 -24.63 -9.30
N GLY A 351 12.94 -24.91 -9.51
CA GLY A 351 12.13 -25.75 -8.61
C GLY A 351 11.64 -25.05 -7.35
N ALA A 352 11.80 -23.72 -7.24
CA ALA A 352 11.35 -22.95 -6.08
C ALA A 352 9.91 -22.45 -6.24
N THR A 353 9.19 -22.32 -5.13
CA THR A 353 7.82 -21.78 -5.08
C THR A 353 7.80 -20.42 -4.37
N ILE A 354 6.61 -19.81 -4.31
CA ILE A 354 6.37 -18.63 -3.45
C ILE A 354 6.74 -18.95 -1.99
N GLN A 355 6.40 -20.15 -1.51
CA GLN A 355 6.77 -20.59 -0.17
C GLN A 355 8.30 -20.66 0.02
N THR A 356 9.04 -21.20 -0.96
CA THR A 356 10.51 -21.26 -0.90
C THR A 356 11.11 -19.86 -0.74
N ALA A 357 10.58 -18.86 -1.46
CA ALA A 357 11.03 -17.48 -1.33
C ALA A 357 10.76 -16.89 0.06
N LEU A 358 9.59 -17.15 0.63
CA LEU A 358 9.26 -16.70 2.00
C LEU A 358 10.13 -17.40 3.04
N ASP A 359 10.35 -18.70 2.88
CA ASP A 359 11.18 -19.50 3.79
C ASP A 359 12.62 -19.00 3.85
N PHE A 360 13.16 -18.52 2.72
CA PHE A 360 14.48 -17.89 2.65
C PHE A 360 14.54 -16.59 3.48
N ILE A 361 13.51 -15.73 3.44
CA ILE A 361 13.49 -14.48 4.22
C ILE A 361 13.64 -14.74 5.70
N LEU A 362 12.94 -15.77 6.20
CA LEU A 362 12.93 -16.11 7.61
C LEU A 362 14.32 -16.53 8.12
N THR A 363 15.28 -16.77 7.21
CA THR A 363 16.69 -17.04 7.53
C THR A 363 17.57 -15.78 7.53
N LEU A 364 17.09 -14.67 6.95
CA LEU A 364 17.84 -13.42 6.89
C LEU A 364 17.91 -12.77 8.27
N ASN A 365 19.08 -12.21 8.60
CA ASN A 365 19.30 -11.45 9.82
C ASN A 365 19.33 -9.96 9.47
N PRO A 366 18.30 -9.16 9.81
CA PRO A 366 18.25 -7.72 9.53
C PRO A 366 19.44 -6.93 10.09
N SER A 367 20.02 -7.40 11.20
CA SER A 367 21.19 -6.76 11.83
C SER A 367 22.48 -7.00 11.03
N ALA A 368 22.52 -8.03 10.17
CA ALA A 368 23.69 -8.39 9.40
C ALA A 368 23.85 -7.58 8.11
N SER A 369 22.82 -6.84 7.68
CA SER A 369 22.83 -6.10 6.41
C SER A 369 22.71 -4.58 6.56
N ASN A 370 22.80 -4.02 7.77
CA ASN A 370 22.50 -2.61 8.07
C ASN A 370 21.08 -2.16 7.63
N GLU A 371 20.17 -3.10 7.39
CA GLU A 371 18.75 -2.87 7.03
C GLU A 371 17.84 -3.19 8.23
N SER A 372 18.29 -2.83 9.45
CA SER A 372 17.76 -3.30 10.75
C SER A 372 16.32 -2.87 11.08
N ASP A 373 15.73 -1.97 10.30
CA ASP A 373 14.42 -1.35 10.57
C ASP A 373 13.23 -2.01 9.84
N GLN A 374 13.45 -3.13 9.14
CA GLN A 374 12.52 -3.67 8.15
C GLN A 374 11.64 -4.91 8.51
N PRO A 375 11.67 -5.54 9.71
CA PRO A 375 10.86 -6.75 9.95
C PRO A 375 9.35 -6.59 9.78
N SER A 376 8.81 -5.41 10.10
CA SER A 376 7.35 -5.17 10.08
C SER A 376 6.73 -5.21 8.69
N GLU A 377 7.53 -4.99 7.66
CA GLU A 377 7.04 -5.01 6.29
C GLU A 377 6.70 -6.43 5.81
N PHE A 378 7.28 -7.48 6.41
CA PHE A 378 7.07 -8.88 5.99
C PHE A 378 5.81 -9.53 6.53
N TYR A 379 5.16 -8.94 7.55
CA TYR A 379 4.18 -9.69 8.33
C TYR A 379 2.94 -10.07 7.53
N VAL A 380 2.49 -9.22 6.62
CA VAL A 380 1.38 -9.54 5.71
C VAL A 380 1.74 -10.68 4.76
N ASP A 381 2.97 -10.73 4.25
CA ASP A 381 3.43 -11.77 3.31
C ASP A 381 3.52 -13.13 4.02
N VAL A 382 4.12 -13.13 5.21
CA VAL A 382 4.24 -14.31 6.06
C VAL A 382 2.86 -14.82 6.44
N ALA A 383 1.93 -13.93 6.79
CA ALA A 383 0.56 -14.29 7.10
C ALA A 383 -0.19 -14.86 5.89
N ALA A 384 -0.04 -14.26 4.71
CA ALA A 384 -0.66 -14.73 3.47
C ALA A 384 -0.15 -16.13 3.07
N VAL A 385 1.16 -16.36 3.13
CA VAL A 385 1.75 -17.68 2.86
C VAL A 385 1.34 -18.69 3.91
N ALA A 386 1.35 -18.33 5.19
CA ALA A 386 0.90 -19.23 6.26
C ALA A 386 -0.57 -19.64 6.10
N ALA A 387 -1.44 -18.73 5.65
CA ALA A 387 -2.85 -19.02 5.39
C ALA A 387 -3.05 -20.03 4.23
N VAL A 388 -2.17 -20.02 3.23
CA VAL A 388 -2.27 -20.89 2.04
C VAL A 388 -1.58 -22.23 2.25
N TYR A 389 -0.35 -22.23 2.77
CA TYR A 389 0.47 -23.44 2.91
C TYR A 389 0.33 -24.13 4.28
N GLY A 390 -0.33 -23.45 5.23
CA GLY A 390 -0.41 -23.89 6.62
C GLY A 390 0.88 -23.61 7.41
N ASP A 391 0.80 -23.83 8.73
CA ASP A 391 1.92 -23.61 9.64
C ASP A 391 2.06 -24.75 10.69
N PRO A 392 2.29 -26.00 10.26
CA PRO A 392 2.27 -27.16 11.16
C PRO A 392 3.41 -27.16 12.19
N THR A 393 4.50 -26.44 11.93
CA THR A 393 5.66 -26.34 12.83
C THR A 393 5.68 -25.02 13.62
N HIS A 394 4.64 -24.20 13.51
CA HIS A 394 4.56 -22.85 14.08
C HIS A 394 5.69 -21.91 13.61
N LYS A 395 6.30 -22.18 12.46
CA LYS A 395 7.41 -21.39 11.92
C LYS A 395 6.95 -19.95 11.66
N TYR A 396 5.83 -19.78 10.96
CA TYR A 396 5.34 -18.47 10.54
C TYR A 396 4.71 -17.70 11.70
N THR A 397 3.88 -18.36 12.49
CA THR A 397 3.24 -17.76 13.68
C THR A 397 4.25 -17.39 14.75
N SER A 398 5.33 -18.17 14.93
CA SER A 398 6.43 -17.79 15.84
C SER A 398 7.20 -16.56 15.33
N PHE A 399 7.43 -16.45 14.01
CA PHE A 399 8.06 -15.27 13.41
C PHE A 399 7.19 -14.02 13.62
N LEU A 400 5.89 -14.11 13.29
CA LEU A 400 4.93 -13.02 13.47
C LEU A 400 4.84 -12.60 14.94
N SER A 401 4.62 -13.53 15.87
CA SER A 401 4.50 -13.21 17.29
C SER A 401 5.77 -12.66 17.93
N SER A 402 6.95 -13.03 17.41
CA SER A 402 8.23 -12.48 17.89
C SER A 402 8.44 -11.04 17.43
N GLY A 403 8.01 -10.71 16.20
CA GLY A 403 8.20 -9.40 15.60
C GLY A 403 7.05 -8.40 15.85
N ASP A 404 5.83 -8.90 15.98
CA ASP A 404 4.61 -8.17 16.34
C ASP A 404 3.71 -9.09 17.20
N PRO A 405 3.84 -9.03 18.54
CA PRO A 405 2.97 -9.80 19.44
C PRO A 405 1.47 -9.53 19.26
N ASN A 406 1.11 -8.40 18.64
CA ASN A 406 -0.25 -7.96 18.38
C ASN A 406 -0.67 -8.14 16.92
N TYR A 407 0.00 -9.00 16.14
CA TYR A 407 -0.29 -9.19 14.71
C TYR A 407 -1.76 -9.55 14.41
N ALA A 408 -2.47 -10.15 15.36
CA ALA A 408 -3.90 -10.47 15.24
C ALA A 408 -4.81 -9.22 15.23
N ALA A 409 -4.31 -8.07 15.70
CA ALA A 409 -4.98 -6.78 15.62
C ALA A 409 -4.71 -6.04 14.31
N GLN A 410 -3.71 -6.45 13.52
CA GLN A 410 -3.43 -5.84 12.23
C GLN A 410 -4.56 -6.09 11.25
N ALA A 411 -4.85 -5.12 10.38
CA ALA A 411 -5.92 -5.23 9.39
C ALA A 411 -5.77 -6.51 8.54
N TYR A 412 -4.53 -6.86 8.14
CA TYR A 412 -4.32 -8.02 7.27
C TYR A 412 -4.76 -9.34 7.86
N PHE A 413 -4.80 -9.46 9.19
CA PHE A 413 -5.21 -10.67 9.85
C PHE A 413 -6.67 -11.05 9.51
N LEU A 414 -7.50 -10.09 9.10
CA LEU A 414 -8.86 -10.37 8.62
C LEU A 414 -8.86 -11.26 7.37
N TRP A 415 -8.01 -10.95 6.37
CA TRP A 415 -8.03 -11.60 5.06
C TRP A 415 -6.95 -12.65 4.85
N THR A 416 -5.99 -12.78 5.77
CA THR A 416 -5.00 -13.86 5.77
C THR A 416 -5.46 -15.02 6.64
N GLN A 417 -6.64 -15.60 6.34
CA GLN A 417 -7.20 -16.74 7.06
C GLN A 417 -7.21 -18.00 6.17
N PRO A 418 -7.06 -19.21 6.74
CA PRO A 418 -6.97 -19.54 8.17
C PRO A 418 -5.56 -19.34 8.76
N LEU A 419 -5.41 -18.41 9.70
CA LEU A 419 -4.16 -18.19 10.44
C LEU A 419 -4.44 -18.16 11.94
N ALA A 420 -3.69 -18.93 12.72
CA ALA A 420 -3.82 -18.95 14.18
C ALA A 420 -3.41 -17.59 14.78
N GLY A 421 -4.12 -17.15 15.82
CA GLY A 421 -3.93 -15.83 16.44
C GLY A 421 -2.88 -15.80 17.57
N GLY A 422 -2.27 -14.62 17.78
CA GLY A 422 -1.47 -14.29 18.95
C GLY A 422 -2.34 -14.12 20.20
N THR A 423 -1.73 -14.11 21.40
CA THR A 423 -2.47 -14.14 22.67
C THR A 423 -3.33 -12.87 22.83
N PRO A 424 -4.67 -12.97 22.87
CA PRO A 424 -5.50 -11.80 23.14
C PRO A 424 -5.30 -11.39 24.61
N PRO A 425 -5.10 -10.11 24.94
CA PRO A 425 -5.26 -9.68 26.32
C PRO A 425 -6.71 -9.94 26.76
N PRO A 426 -6.96 -10.25 28.04
CA PRO A 426 -8.25 -10.76 28.49
C PRO A 426 -9.37 -9.76 28.18
N SER A 427 -10.36 -10.19 27.39
CA SER A 427 -11.53 -9.41 27.02
C SER A 427 -12.57 -9.45 28.13
N ASN A 428 -12.74 -8.34 28.84
CA ASN A 428 -13.94 -8.06 29.62
C ASN A 428 -14.64 -6.86 28.97
N SER A 429 -15.67 -7.11 28.14
CA SER A 429 -16.96 -6.41 28.20
C SER A 429 -17.82 -6.57 26.94
N THR A 430 -19.10 -6.82 27.18
CA THR A 430 -20.24 -6.48 26.31
C THR A 430 -20.35 -4.95 26.16
N SER A 431 -20.31 -4.41 24.94
CA SER A 431 -20.33 -2.95 24.72
C SER A 431 -21.71 -2.40 24.34
N SER A 432 -22.20 -1.42 25.09
CA SER A 432 -23.17 -0.41 24.64
C SER A 432 -22.43 0.86 24.20
N ARG A 433 -22.68 1.37 22.98
CA ARG A 433 -22.04 2.57 22.43
C ARG A 433 -22.46 3.85 23.16
N LYS A 434 -21.49 4.72 23.50
CA LYS A 434 -21.70 6.17 23.69
C LYS A 434 -20.60 6.98 23.03
N ASN A 435 -21.02 8.02 22.30
CA ASN A 435 -20.18 9.02 21.63
C ASN A 435 -19.39 9.86 22.64
N GLY A 436 -18.08 9.99 22.42
CA GLY A 436 -17.20 10.96 23.09
C GLY A 436 -16.22 11.51 22.05
N GLY A 437 -16.13 12.84 21.96
CA GLY A 437 -15.35 13.55 20.94
C GLY A 437 -13.83 13.34 21.08
N PHE A 438 -13.16 13.34 19.94
CA PHE A 438 -11.72 13.11 19.82
C PHE A 438 -10.94 14.43 19.75
N ALA A 439 -9.83 14.46 20.50
CA ALA A 439 -8.76 15.43 20.32
C ALA A 439 -7.90 15.01 19.13
N VAL A 440 -7.59 15.98 18.27
CA VAL A 440 -6.77 15.83 17.06
C VAL A 440 -5.32 15.57 17.47
N VAL A 441 -4.75 14.45 17.03
CA VAL A 441 -3.31 14.17 17.05
C VAL A 441 -2.79 14.37 15.62
N PRO A 442 -1.68 15.09 15.39
CA PRO A 442 -1.21 15.35 14.03
C PRO A 442 -0.69 14.07 13.39
N ALA A 443 -1.25 13.72 12.23
CA ALA A 443 -0.66 12.75 11.32
C ALA A 443 0.55 13.40 10.64
N ALA A 444 1.73 13.11 11.17
CA ALA A 444 3.00 13.25 10.45
C ALA A 444 3.86 12.07 10.86
N ASP A 445 4.29 11.30 9.87
CA ASP A 445 5.23 10.22 10.02
C ASP A 445 6.50 10.71 10.71
N SER A 446 6.69 10.31 11.97
CA SER A 446 7.73 10.84 12.86
C SER A 446 9.16 10.45 12.44
N LYS A 447 9.34 9.54 11.48
CA LYS A 447 10.66 9.11 11.02
C LYS A 447 11.20 9.87 9.81
N VAL A 448 10.33 10.41 8.97
CA VAL A 448 10.73 11.36 7.94
C VAL A 448 11.29 12.63 8.61
N ILE A 449 10.65 13.09 9.69
CA ILE A 449 11.11 14.23 10.51
C ILE A 449 12.42 13.94 11.27
N SER A 450 12.65 12.70 11.72
CA SER A 450 13.88 12.30 12.41
C SER A 450 15.11 12.36 11.49
N ILE A 451 14.98 11.96 10.22
CA ILE A 451 16.03 12.11 9.21
C ILE A 451 16.27 13.60 8.92
N PHE A 452 15.20 14.41 8.85
CA PHE A 452 15.29 15.86 8.65
C PHE A 452 15.94 16.62 9.81
N SER A 453 15.82 16.14 11.05
CA SER A 453 16.40 16.79 12.22
C SER A 453 17.92 16.64 12.28
N ASN A 454 18.45 15.49 11.84
CA ASN A 454 19.90 15.23 11.82
C ASN A 454 20.58 15.90 10.61
N LEU A 455 19.90 15.99 9.45
CA LEU A 455 20.43 16.69 8.26
C LEU A 455 20.48 18.23 8.43
N LEU A 456 19.56 18.82 9.20
CA LEU A 456 19.66 20.25 9.55
C LEU A 456 20.79 20.52 10.56
N ALA A 457 21.07 19.57 11.47
CA ALA A 457 22.17 19.67 12.43
C ALA A 457 23.54 19.60 11.74
N ASP A 458 23.71 18.69 10.78
CA ASP A 458 24.96 18.57 9.99
C ASP A 458 25.21 19.80 9.08
N GLN A 459 24.15 20.48 8.61
CA GLN A 459 24.31 21.75 7.89
C GLN A 459 24.65 22.95 8.79
N LEU A 460 24.34 22.88 10.09
CA LEU A 460 24.67 23.94 11.05
C LEU A 460 26.05 23.72 11.71
N GLU A 461 26.46 22.48 11.97
CA GLU A 461 27.79 22.19 12.51
C GLU A 461 28.90 22.42 11.46
N GLY A 462 28.62 22.16 10.18
CA GLY A 462 29.52 22.49 9.06
C GLY A 462 29.78 23.98 8.86
N GLN A 463 28.95 24.87 9.42
CA GLN A 463 29.15 26.34 9.35
C GLN A 463 29.99 26.91 10.51
N THR A 464 30.27 26.13 11.56
CA THR A 464 31.13 26.58 12.68
C THR A 464 32.59 26.15 12.56
N ALA A 465 32.90 25.27 11.60
CA ALA A 465 34.27 24.81 11.34
C ALA A 465 35.00 25.58 10.22
N ALA A 466 34.36 26.61 9.65
CA ALA A 466 34.93 27.46 8.59
C ALA A 466 34.72 28.97 8.87
N ALA A 467 34.91 29.38 10.12
CA ALA A 467 35.02 30.79 10.54
C ALA A 467 36.34 31.03 11.28
#